data_AF-J5SWU4-F1
#
_entry.id   AF-J5SWU4-F1
#
_cell.length_a   1.000
_cell.length_b   1.000
_cell.length_c   1.000
_cell.angle_alpha   90.00
_cell.angle_beta   90.00
_cell.angle_gamma   90.00
#
_symmetry.space_group_name_H-M   'P 1'
#
loop_
_entity.id
_entity.type
_entity.pdbx_description
1 polymer ?
#
loop_
_entity_poly.entity_id
_entity_poly.type
_entity_poly.pdbx_seq_one_letter_code
_entity_poly.pdbx_strand_id
1 'polypeptide(L)'
;MVSTRSKSTIAVPADPNRIVAVVTGANSGFGLGICNALLSNLSVPSGSSIPVATAQVSALSPSLASSFDAGAASTASAMPRPHPFLTLVLACRSERNAKEARDKILAQHRKDLEARRRSCVPVPEGWEESLRVEYELVDLDAMGGDKGVMAFTRRMKERYPHITSLFLNAGYAAINEVNIPRFMWQVITDGPLQALHHPRYNIEDVGLLSADGERGRVWGVNVLAPYVLELQSLLAASPKELPFNPRVVYTSSIEAEADGLKAKPLDDPELLTYESSYRASKYMGDLVMTQLDRDLSPSGVRCLVAEPGCVSTNIAVSGLGAWQWLVKIKWACYWLSFWLANLFGSPHHPVWAEYGAAPMLYAALVASVYLLPATKVPGPKVHVVAKRWAQPGVGYGEVDEWEKNEDVAKGEAVYCEQVRQQWRRKEGM
;
A
#
# COMPACT_ATOMS: atom_id res chain seq x y z
N MET A 1 14.49 -4.61 -46.03
CA MET A 1 15.30 -4.41 -44.80
C MET A 1 15.17 -2.96 -44.37
N VAL A 2 14.18 -2.65 -43.53
CA VAL A 2 14.06 -1.33 -42.91
C VAL A 2 14.78 -1.43 -41.57
N SER A 3 15.96 -0.82 -41.52
CA SER A 3 16.81 -0.72 -40.34
C SER A 3 16.10 0.09 -39.26
N THR A 4 15.55 -0.57 -38.25
CA THR A 4 15.10 0.07 -37.01
C THR A 4 16.33 0.56 -36.26
N ARG A 5 16.64 1.86 -36.40
CA ARG A 5 17.58 2.55 -35.50
C ARG A 5 17.01 2.44 -34.09
N SER A 6 17.61 1.57 -33.28
CA SER A 6 17.51 1.59 -31.83
C SER A 6 17.81 3.02 -31.37
N LYS A 7 16.81 3.73 -30.86
CA LYS A 7 17.04 4.97 -30.12
C LYS A 7 17.90 4.57 -28.93
N SER A 8 19.16 5.00 -28.94
CA SER A 8 20.01 4.98 -27.76
C SER A 8 19.25 5.67 -26.64
N THR A 9 18.71 4.88 -25.71
CA THR A 9 18.19 5.36 -24.44
C THR A 9 19.38 5.98 -23.72
N ILE A 10 19.35 7.30 -23.57
CA ILE A 10 20.27 8.00 -22.66
C ILE A 10 20.05 7.35 -21.29
N ALA A 11 21.06 6.65 -20.78
CA ALA A 11 20.98 6.01 -19.48
C ALA A 11 20.66 7.08 -18.43
N VAL A 12 19.64 6.85 -17.60
CA VAL A 12 19.30 7.73 -16.49
C VAL A 12 20.52 7.79 -15.57
N PRO A 13 21.08 8.99 -15.28
CA PRO A 13 22.23 9.11 -14.40
C PRO A 13 21.95 8.47 -13.04
N ALA A 14 22.93 7.72 -12.51
CA ALA A 14 22.82 7.15 -11.17
C ALA A 14 22.77 8.28 -10.12
N ASP A 15 21.93 8.10 -9.10
CA ASP A 15 21.83 9.00 -7.94
C ASP A 15 21.89 8.18 -6.64
N PRO A 16 23.10 7.77 -6.20
CA PRO A 16 23.24 6.77 -5.15
C PRO A 16 22.76 7.23 -3.77
N ASN A 17 22.60 8.54 -3.55
CA ASN A 17 22.14 9.12 -2.28
C ASN A 17 20.64 9.50 -2.31
N ARG A 18 19.87 9.05 -3.31
CA ARG A 18 18.45 9.39 -3.45
C ARG A 18 17.53 8.22 -3.11
N ILE A 19 16.62 8.45 -2.17
CA ILE A 19 15.45 7.61 -1.94
C ILE A 19 14.42 7.91 -3.03
N VAL A 20 13.87 6.87 -3.66
CA VAL A 20 12.79 7.01 -4.64
C VAL A 20 11.61 6.15 -4.18
N ALA A 21 10.61 6.80 -3.60
CA ALA A 21 9.39 6.16 -3.09
C ALA A 21 8.23 6.39 -4.05
N VAL A 22 7.52 5.33 -4.41
CA VAL A 22 6.39 5.37 -5.36
C VAL A 22 5.13 4.94 -4.63
N VAL A 23 4.06 5.74 -4.70
CA VAL A 23 2.78 5.43 -4.05
C VAL A 23 1.66 5.45 -5.09
N THR A 24 1.01 4.31 -5.31
CA THR A 24 -0.17 4.22 -6.19
C THR A 24 -1.41 4.76 -5.49
N GLY A 25 -2.28 5.46 -6.21
CA GLY A 25 -3.52 6.01 -5.62
C GLY A 25 -3.28 7.13 -4.61
N ALA A 26 -2.21 7.91 -4.81
CA ALA A 26 -1.74 8.92 -3.86
C ALA A 26 -2.49 10.28 -3.93
N ASN A 27 -3.52 10.40 -4.76
CA ASN A 27 -4.18 11.69 -4.99
C ASN A 27 -5.16 12.12 -3.87
N SER A 28 -5.52 11.22 -2.95
CA SER A 28 -6.49 11.50 -1.87
C SER A 28 -6.47 10.40 -0.80
N GLY A 29 -7.21 10.62 0.29
CA GLY A 29 -7.51 9.58 1.28
C GLY A 29 -6.26 8.92 1.84
N PHE A 30 -6.21 7.60 1.79
CA PHE A 30 -5.17 6.81 2.43
C PHE A 30 -3.78 6.96 1.78
N GLY A 31 -3.70 6.93 0.45
CA GLY A 31 -2.42 7.11 -0.26
C GLY A 31 -1.77 8.47 0.00
N LEU A 32 -2.59 9.52 0.17
CA LEU A 32 -2.11 10.85 0.59
C LEU A 32 -1.52 10.81 2.03
N GLY A 33 -2.15 10.03 2.93
CA GLY A 33 -1.65 9.80 4.28
C GLY A 33 -0.30 9.06 4.31
N ILE A 34 -0.10 8.06 3.45
CA ILE A 34 1.20 7.40 3.25
C ILE A 34 2.26 8.44 2.84
N CYS A 35 1.93 9.31 1.88
CA CYS A 35 2.82 10.36 1.40
C CYS A 35 3.24 11.33 2.51
N ASN A 36 2.28 11.85 3.29
CA ASN A 36 2.56 12.72 4.42
C ASN A 36 3.44 12.02 5.46
N ALA A 37 3.09 10.79 5.83
CA ALA A 37 3.83 10.02 6.81
C ALA A 37 5.28 9.76 6.36
N LEU A 38 5.53 9.54 5.06
CA LEU A 38 6.87 9.38 4.51
C LEU A 38 7.68 10.67 4.70
N LEU A 39 7.11 11.83 4.38
CA LEU A 39 7.80 13.11 4.56
C LEU A 39 8.11 13.41 6.03
N SER A 40 7.17 13.16 6.95
CA SER A 40 7.40 13.35 8.38
C SER A 40 8.48 12.41 8.94
N ASN A 41 8.50 11.14 8.52
CA ASN A 41 9.47 10.16 9.02
C ASN A 41 10.87 10.31 8.39
N LEU A 42 10.96 10.74 7.13
CA LEU A 42 12.24 10.89 6.43
C LEU A 42 12.87 12.27 6.58
N SER A 43 12.17 13.25 7.15
CA SER A 43 12.69 14.59 7.46
C SER A 43 13.25 14.70 8.89
N VAL A 44 13.96 13.66 9.34
CA VAL A 44 14.65 13.65 10.64
C VAL A 44 16.15 13.89 10.45
N PRO A 45 16.84 14.57 11.39
CA PRO A 45 18.28 14.83 11.26
C PRO A 45 19.12 13.56 11.13
N SER A 46 20.26 13.65 10.44
CA SER A 46 21.19 12.54 10.35
C SER A 46 21.74 12.10 11.72
N GLY A 47 21.69 10.80 11.97
CA GLY A 47 22.02 10.17 13.25
C GLY A 47 20.84 10.04 14.21
N SER A 48 19.70 10.68 13.93
CA SER A 48 18.45 10.42 14.66
C SER A 48 17.77 9.16 14.11
N SER A 49 17.13 8.40 15.00
CA SER A 49 16.31 7.25 14.62
C SER A 49 15.08 7.71 13.84
N ILE A 50 14.81 7.04 12.73
CA ILE A 50 13.56 7.16 11.98
C ILE A 50 12.45 6.49 12.82
N PRO A 51 11.42 7.24 13.29
CA PRO A 51 10.48 6.71 14.27
C PRO A 51 9.78 5.43 13.81
N VAL A 52 9.23 5.41 12.59
CA VAL A 52 8.50 4.25 12.06
C VAL A 52 9.43 3.10 11.60
N ALA A 53 10.72 3.34 11.41
CA ALA A 53 11.70 2.30 11.05
C ALA A 53 12.31 1.62 12.29
N THR A 54 12.02 2.13 13.49
CA THR A 54 12.49 1.53 14.74
C THR A 54 11.68 0.27 15.02
N ALA A 55 12.35 -0.89 15.08
CA ALA A 55 11.69 -2.17 15.25
C ALA A 55 10.87 -2.22 16.55
N GLN A 56 9.65 -2.76 16.46
CA GLN A 56 8.75 -2.92 17.59
C GLN A 56 8.57 -4.40 17.89
N VAL A 57 8.70 -4.80 19.15
CA VAL A 57 8.55 -6.21 19.57
C VAL A 57 7.22 -6.80 19.10
N SER A 58 6.14 -6.01 19.16
CA SER A 58 4.81 -6.42 18.71
C SER A 58 4.73 -6.75 17.22
N ALA A 59 5.66 -6.22 16.41
CA ALA A 59 5.74 -6.43 14.96
C ALA A 59 6.79 -7.46 14.53
N LEU A 60 7.41 -8.17 15.49
CA LEU A 60 8.34 -9.25 15.20
C LEU A 60 7.63 -10.60 15.17
N SER A 61 8.10 -11.51 14.31
CA SER A 61 7.69 -12.90 14.38
C SER A 61 8.04 -13.48 15.76
N PRO A 62 7.31 -14.51 16.24
CA PRO A 62 7.60 -15.14 17.53
C PRO A 62 9.06 -15.60 17.67
N SER A 63 9.66 -16.05 16.57
CA SER A 63 11.06 -16.49 16.49
C SER A 63 12.08 -15.37 16.66
N LEU A 64 11.76 -14.12 16.30
CA LEU A 64 12.64 -12.97 16.44
C LEU A 64 12.43 -12.20 17.75
N ALA A 65 11.22 -12.26 18.30
CA ALA A 65 10.85 -11.52 19.50
C ALA A 65 11.69 -11.94 20.73
N SER A 66 12.09 -13.22 20.82
CA SER A 66 12.89 -13.76 21.93
C SER A 66 14.32 -13.22 21.97
N SER A 67 14.87 -12.79 20.83
CA SER A 67 16.23 -12.27 20.70
C SER A 67 16.26 -10.76 20.43
N PHE A 68 15.19 -10.05 20.78
CA PHE A 68 15.08 -8.62 20.47
C PHE A 68 16.02 -7.78 21.34
N ASP A 69 16.80 -6.94 20.68
CA ASP A 69 17.63 -5.91 21.31
C ASP A 69 17.16 -4.52 20.85
N ALA A 70 16.63 -3.74 21.79
CA ALA A 70 16.13 -2.40 21.54
C ALA A 70 17.23 -1.39 21.16
N GLY A 71 18.45 -1.56 21.68
CA GLY A 71 19.60 -0.72 21.35
C GLY A 71 20.07 -0.97 19.91
N ALA A 72 20.15 -2.24 19.51
CA ALA A 72 20.43 -2.62 18.13
C ALA A 72 19.35 -2.11 17.17
N ALA A 73 18.08 -2.21 17.54
CA ALA A 73 16.94 -1.73 16.74
C ALA A 73 16.97 -0.22 16.52
N SER A 74 17.31 0.54 17.56
CA SER A 74 17.44 2.01 17.48
C SER A 74 18.62 2.44 16.61
N THR A 75 19.73 1.71 16.67
CA THR A 75 20.91 1.97 15.83
C THR A 75 20.62 1.65 14.37
N ALA A 76 19.92 0.54 14.11
CA ALA A 76 19.55 0.12 12.76
C ALA A 76 18.52 1.04 12.06
N SER A 77 17.81 1.88 12.83
CA SER A 77 16.87 2.88 12.29
C SER A 77 17.46 4.27 12.11
N ALA A 78 18.76 4.46 12.37
CA ALA A 78 19.40 5.78 12.31
C ALA A 78 19.46 6.31 10.87
N MET A 79 19.10 7.59 10.69
CA MET A 79 19.24 8.30 9.42
C MET A 79 20.74 8.48 9.07
N PRO A 80 21.17 8.17 7.83
CA PRO A 80 22.59 8.15 7.49
C PRO A 80 23.18 9.56 7.32
N ARG A 81 24.52 9.60 7.23
CA ARG A 81 25.33 10.79 6.93
C ARG A 81 26.12 10.54 5.63
N PRO A 82 25.96 11.36 4.58
CA PRO A 82 25.07 12.52 4.47
C PRO A 82 23.58 12.13 4.50
N HIS A 83 22.70 13.11 4.76
CA HIS A 83 21.26 12.89 4.68
C HIS A 83 20.87 12.49 3.24
N PRO A 84 20.03 11.47 3.05
CA PRO A 84 19.59 11.07 1.72
C PRO A 84 18.62 12.11 1.15
N PHE A 85 18.64 12.28 -0.17
CA PHE A 85 17.63 13.06 -0.87
C PHE A 85 16.36 12.23 -1.06
N LEU A 86 15.20 12.87 -1.24
CA LEU A 86 13.95 12.16 -1.47
C LEU A 86 13.30 12.59 -2.78
N THR A 87 12.94 11.61 -3.61
CA THR A 87 11.92 11.75 -4.64
C THR A 87 10.71 10.91 -4.26
N LEU A 88 9.57 11.58 -4.06
CA LEU A 88 8.27 10.96 -3.85
C LEU A 88 7.47 11.02 -5.14
N VAL A 89 7.12 9.86 -5.70
CA VAL A 89 6.36 9.75 -6.96
C VAL A 89 4.92 9.39 -6.64
N LEU A 90 4.01 10.31 -6.95
CA LEU A 90 2.57 10.12 -6.83
C LEU A 90 2.04 9.44 -8.10
N ALA A 91 1.77 8.14 -8.03
CA ALA A 91 1.24 7.39 -9.16
C ALA A 91 -0.30 7.47 -9.18
N CYS A 92 -0.85 8.21 -10.14
CA CYS A 92 -2.24 8.69 -10.12
C CYS A 92 -2.92 8.57 -11.49
N ARG A 93 -4.22 8.28 -11.54
CA ARG A 93 -4.98 8.21 -12.81
C ARG A 93 -5.20 9.55 -13.51
N SER A 94 -5.29 10.64 -12.72
CA SER A 94 -5.67 11.98 -13.18
C SER A 94 -4.56 12.97 -12.88
N GLU A 95 -4.10 13.67 -13.92
CA GLU A 95 -3.06 14.69 -13.79
C GLU A 95 -3.49 15.84 -12.90
N ARG A 96 -4.72 16.34 -13.05
CA ARG A 96 -5.26 17.40 -12.21
C ARG A 96 -5.20 17.02 -10.74
N ASN A 97 -5.73 15.84 -10.41
CA ASN A 97 -5.77 15.37 -9.03
C ASN A 97 -4.35 15.10 -8.49
N ALA A 98 -3.41 14.67 -9.34
CA ALA A 98 -2.02 14.46 -8.94
C ALA A 98 -1.32 15.80 -8.60
N LYS A 99 -1.53 16.84 -9.40
CA LYS A 99 -1.02 18.20 -9.15
C LYS A 99 -1.61 18.78 -7.85
N GLU A 100 -2.93 18.69 -7.68
CA GLU A 100 -3.59 19.14 -6.45
C GLU A 100 -3.08 18.40 -5.21
N ALA A 101 -2.87 17.09 -5.30
CA ALA A 101 -2.33 16.29 -4.21
C ALA A 101 -0.88 16.66 -3.89
N ARG A 102 -0.03 16.84 -4.91
CA ARG A 102 1.36 17.31 -4.75
C ARG A 102 1.40 18.64 -4.02
N ASP A 103 0.61 19.61 -4.47
CA ASP A 103 0.60 20.95 -3.88
C ASP A 103 0.10 20.91 -2.43
N LYS A 104 -0.91 20.07 -2.15
CA LYS A 104 -1.41 19.84 -0.78
C LYS A 104 -0.36 19.19 0.13
N ILE A 105 0.34 18.15 -0.34
CA ILE A 105 1.40 17.47 0.43
C ILE A 105 2.52 18.46 0.75
N LEU A 106 3.01 19.21 -0.24
CA LEU A 106 4.09 20.19 -0.05
C LEU A 106 3.67 21.31 0.92
N ALA A 107 2.44 21.81 0.80
CA ALA A 107 1.93 22.83 1.71
C ALA A 107 1.78 22.32 3.14
N GLN A 108 1.28 21.09 3.32
CA GLN A 108 1.16 20.47 4.65
C GLN A 108 2.54 20.20 5.25
N HIS A 109 3.48 19.68 4.46
CA HIS A 109 4.84 19.39 4.92
C HIS A 109 5.57 20.66 5.36
N ARG A 110 5.45 21.75 4.60
CA ARG A 110 6.03 23.05 5.00
C ARG A 110 5.49 23.53 6.35
N LYS A 111 4.19 23.37 6.59
CA LYS A 111 3.58 23.72 7.89
C LYS A 111 4.12 22.85 9.03
N ASP A 112 4.32 21.55 8.80
CA ASP A 112 4.95 20.64 9.78
C ASP A 112 6.38 21.10 10.11
N LEU A 113 7.21 21.38 9.10
CA LEU A 113 8.57 21.85 9.28
C LEU A 113 8.62 23.19 10.04
N GLU A 114 7.74 24.14 9.71
CA GLU A 114 7.62 25.41 10.45
C GLU A 114 7.21 25.19 11.90
N ALA A 115 6.24 24.31 12.18
CA ALA A 115 5.82 23.99 13.53
C ALA A 115 6.96 23.34 14.33
N ARG A 116 7.70 22.41 13.72
CA ARG A 116 8.90 21.80 14.33
C ARG A 116 9.97 22.83 14.66
N ARG A 117 10.26 23.75 13.73
CA ARG A 117 11.21 24.86 13.96
C ARG A 117 10.77 25.76 15.12
N ARG A 118 9.49 26.12 15.22
CA ARG A 118 8.94 26.92 16.32
C ARG A 118 9.05 26.20 17.68
N SER A 119 8.91 24.88 17.67
CA SER A 119 9.05 24.02 18.85
C SER A 119 10.48 23.56 19.12
N CYS A 120 11.49 24.15 18.45
CA CYS A 120 12.91 23.78 18.56
C CYS A 120 13.19 22.29 18.27
N VAL A 121 12.34 21.62 17.50
CA VAL A 121 12.57 20.26 17.00
C VAL A 121 13.47 20.36 15.75
N PRO A 122 14.65 19.73 15.75
CA PRO A 122 15.58 19.83 14.63
C PRO A 122 15.00 19.32 13.31
N VAL A 123 15.36 19.96 12.20
CA VAL A 123 15.02 19.60 10.83
C VAL A 123 16.33 19.41 10.05
N PRO A 124 16.45 18.41 9.16
CA PRO A 124 17.65 18.20 8.36
C PRO A 124 18.00 19.42 7.50
N GLU A 125 19.28 19.78 7.49
CA GLU A 125 19.81 20.85 6.65
C GLU A 125 19.67 20.48 5.16
N GLY A 126 19.25 21.43 4.33
CA GLY A 126 19.07 21.19 2.88
C GLY A 126 17.88 20.29 2.51
N TRP A 127 17.01 19.94 3.47
CA TRP A 127 15.91 19.00 3.22
C TRP A 127 14.94 19.49 2.14
N GLU A 128 14.52 20.75 2.21
CA GLU A 128 13.54 21.31 1.29
C GLU A 128 14.07 21.38 -0.15
N GLU A 129 15.37 21.66 -0.32
CA GLU A 129 16.07 21.69 -1.61
C GLU A 129 16.28 20.28 -2.19
N SER A 130 16.44 19.28 -1.32
CA SER A 130 16.64 17.89 -1.72
C SER A 130 15.36 17.12 -2.05
N LEU A 131 14.22 17.62 -1.59
CA LEU A 131 12.91 17.00 -1.73
C LEU A 131 12.32 17.29 -3.12
N ARG A 132 11.94 16.22 -3.83
CA ARG A 132 11.16 16.28 -5.05
C ARG A 132 9.86 15.52 -4.84
N VAL A 133 8.73 16.16 -5.13
CA VAL A 133 7.42 15.48 -5.20
C VAL A 133 6.96 15.54 -6.65
N GLU A 134 7.02 14.40 -7.30
CA GLU A 134 6.71 14.22 -8.72
C GLU A 134 5.43 13.38 -8.87
N TYR A 135 4.88 13.31 -10.07
CA TYR A 135 3.75 12.42 -10.36
C TYR A 135 3.99 11.67 -11.66
N GLU A 136 3.42 10.48 -11.72
CA GLU A 136 3.37 9.63 -12.91
C GLU A 136 1.95 9.15 -13.11
N LEU A 137 1.49 9.14 -14.36
CA LEU A 137 0.12 8.75 -14.66
C LEU A 137 0.02 7.22 -14.73
N VAL A 138 -0.97 6.66 -14.04
CA VAL A 138 -1.32 5.24 -14.17
C VAL A 138 -2.80 5.03 -13.85
N ASP A 139 -3.47 4.29 -14.73
CA ASP A 139 -4.78 3.72 -14.49
C ASP A 139 -4.60 2.21 -14.27
N LEU A 140 -4.88 1.73 -13.06
CA LEU A 140 -4.73 0.32 -12.73
C LEU A 140 -5.83 -0.57 -13.31
N ASP A 141 -6.95 0.02 -13.78
CA ASP A 141 -7.98 -0.74 -14.52
C ASP A 141 -7.50 -1.08 -15.94
N ALA A 142 -6.52 -0.34 -16.48
CA ALA A 142 -5.99 -0.53 -17.83
C ALA A 142 -4.59 -1.18 -17.81
N MET A 143 -4.41 -2.33 -18.46
CA MET A 143 -3.08 -2.94 -18.61
C MET A 143 -2.25 -2.26 -19.70
N GLY A 144 -2.87 -2.04 -20.86
CA GLY A 144 -2.26 -1.41 -22.03
C GLY A 144 -2.60 0.08 -22.22
N GLY A 145 -2.06 0.66 -23.29
CA GLY A 145 -2.25 2.06 -23.65
C GLY A 145 -1.43 3.05 -22.82
N ASP A 146 -1.47 4.33 -23.19
CA ASP A 146 -0.54 5.36 -22.69
C ASP A 146 -0.55 5.52 -21.16
N LYS A 147 -1.70 5.32 -20.51
CA LYS A 147 -1.84 5.42 -19.05
C LYS A 147 -1.98 4.05 -18.38
N GLY A 148 -1.89 2.95 -19.11
CA GLY A 148 -1.97 1.62 -18.54
C GLY A 148 -0.74 1.24 -17.73
N VAL A 149 -0.85 0.13 -17.00
CA VAL A 149 0.20 -0.40 -16.12
C VAL A 149 1.51 -0.63 -16.87
N MET A 150 1.49 -1.16 -18.09
CA MET A 150 2.73 -1.45 -18.86
C MET A 150 3.44 -0.18 -19.33
N ALA A 151 2.68 0.83 -19.78
CA ALA A 151 3.27 2.11 -20.16
C ALA A 151 3.85 2.84 -18.94
N PHE A 152 3.19 2.72 -17.78
CA PHE A 152 3.72 3.23 -16.51
C PHE A 152 5.04 2.56 -16.12
N THR A 153 5.13 1.22 -16.14
CA THR A 153 6.38 0.54 -15.76
C THR A 153 7.54 0.90 -16.69
N ARG A 154 7.27 1.06 -17.99
CA ARG A 154 8.24 1.55 -18.96
C ARG A 154 8.71 2.97 -18.63
N ARG A 155 7.79 3.92 -18.41
CA ARG A 155 8.15 5.30 -18.02
C ARG A 155 8.97 5.35 -16.74
N MET A 156 8.63 4.53 -15.75
CA MET A 156 9.40 4.44 -14.50
C MET A 156 10.85 4.02 -14.78
N LYS A 157 11.06 3.00 -15.63
CA LYS A 157 12.40 2.53 -16.04
C LYS A 157 13.17 3.55 -16.86
N GLU A 158 12.47 4.37 -17.66
CA GLU A 158 13.07 5.42 -18.48
C GLU A 158 13.45 6.67 -17.68
N ARG A 159 12.80 6.92 -16.53
CA ARG A 159 12.92 8.18 -15.79
C ARG A 159 13.71 8.09 -14.49
N TYR A 160 13.70 6.93 -13.83
CA TYR A 160 14.33 6.75 -12.52
C TYR A 160 15.42 5.68 -12.58
N PRO A 161 16.59 5.92 -11.96
CA PRO A 161 17.68 4.95 -11.98
C PRO A 161 17.39 3.72 -11.09
N HIS A 162 16.58 3.90 -10.03
CA HIS A 162 16.17 2.86 -9.10
C HIS A 162 14.89 3.27 -8.35
N ILE A 163 14.33 2.34 -7.59
CA ILE A 163 13.23 2.56 -6.64
C ILE A 163 13.63 1.92 -5.30
N THR A 164 13.37 2.61 -4.19
CA THR A 164 13.63 2.07 -2.85
C THR A 164 12.36 1.48 -2.23
N SER A 165 11.20 2.05 -2.52
CA SER A 165 9.94 1.58 -1.93
C SER A 165 8.78 1.77 -2.90
N LEU A 166 8.03 0.71 -3.14
CA LEU A 166 6.82 0.71 -3.97
C LEU A 166 5.62 0.37 -3.09
N PHE A 167 4.76 1.36 -2.86
CA PHE A 167 3.51 1.21 -2.11
C PHE A 167 2.37 0.94 -3.10
N LEU A 168 1.93 -0.31 -3.14
CA LEU A 168 0.78 -0.77 -3.92
C LEU A 168 -0.49 -0.53 -3.11
N ASN A 169 -0.88 0.74 -3.05
CA ASN A 169 -1.96 1.25 -2.20
C ASN A 169 -3.30 1.41 -2.92
N ALA A 170 -3.29 1.77 -4.20
CA ALA A 170 -4.52 1.92 -4.95
C ALA A 170 -5.34 0.62 -4.94
N GLY A 171 -6.65 0.77 -4.77
CA GLY A 171 -7.58 -0.35 -4.79
C GLY A 171 -8.97 0.10 -5.20
N TYR A 172 -9.80 -0.87 -5.57
CA TYR A 172 -11.18 -0.68 -6.00
C TYR A 172 -12.11 -1.60 -5.19
N ALA A 173 -13.24 -1.07 -4.75
CA ALA A 173 -14.31 -1.84 -4.12
C ALA A 173 -15.60 -1.58 -4.90
N ALA A 174 -16.31 -2.63 -5.28
CA ALA A 174 -17.56 -2.53 -6.04
C ALA A 174 -18.77 -2.21 -5.15
N ILE A 175 -18.57 -1.58 -4.00
CA ILE A 175 -19.63 -1.32 -3.01
C ILE A 175 -20.60 -0.29 -3.59
N ASN A 176 -21.85 -0.72 -3.73
CA ASN A 176 -22.94 0.09 -4.24
C ASN A 176 -23.76 0.66 -3.08
N GLU A 177 -24.16 -0.19 -2.14
CA GLU A 177 -25.03 0.19 -1.03
C GLU A 177 -24.71 -0.52 0.29
N VAL A 178 -25.27 0.01 1.38
CA VAL A 178 -25.19 -0.55 2.73
C VAL A 178 -26.56 -1.13 3.07
N ASN A 179 -26.64 -2.44 3.30
CA ASN A 179 -27.89 -3.08 3.72
C ASN A 179 -28.15 -2.80 5.21
N ILE A 180 -28.99 -1.80 5.49
CA ILE A 180 -29.26 -1.34 6.86
C ILE A 180 -29.83 -2.44 7.77
N PRO A 181 -30.82 -3.26 7.34
CA PRO A 181 -31.27 -4.40 8.15
C PRO A 181 -30.14 -5.37 8.50
N ARG A 182 -29.28 -5.74 7.54
CA ARG A 182 -28.12 -6.60 7.80
C ARG A 182 -27.10 -5.93 8.73
N PHE A 183 -26.87 -4.62 8.58
CA PHE A 183 -26.01 -3.86 9.50
C PHE A 183 -26.55 -3.90 10.93
N MET A 184 -27.84 -3.58 11.13
CA MET A 184 -28.46 -3.61 12.45
C MET A 184 -28.44 -5.01 13.05
N TRP A 185 -28.71 -6.03 12.23
CA TRP A 185 -28.62 -7.42 12.64
C TRP A 185 -27.20 -7.78 13.08
N GLN A 186 -26.18 -7.42 12.28
CA GLN A 186 -24.78 -7.69 12.60
C GLN A 186 -24.33 -6.97 13.89
N VAL A 187 -24.77 -5.72 14.10
CA VAL A 187 -24.49 -4.99 15.35
C VAL A 187 -25.08 -5.73 16.56
N ILE A 188 -26.26 -6.33 16.42
CA ILE A 188 -26.91 -7.09 17.49
C ILE A 188 -26.23 -8.44 17.72
N THR A 189 -25.83 -9.16 16.67
CA THR A 189 -25.29 -10.53 16.79
C THR A 189 -23.80 -10.55 17.10
N ASP A 190 -23.02 -9.70 16.45
CA ASP A 190 -21.55 -9.75 16.48
C ASP A 190 -20.97 -8.61 17.34
N GLY A 191 -21.79 -7.60 17.63
CA GLY A 191 -21.42 -6.41 18.38
C GLY A 191 -21.00 -5.23 17.49
N PRO A 192 -21.08 -4.00 18.02
CA PRO A 192 -20.86 -2.78 17.25
C PRO A 192 -19.42 -2.64 16.74
N LEU A 193 -18.43 -3.08 17.52
CA LEU A 193 -17.03 -3.01 17.09
C LEU A 193 -16.77 -3.96 15.93
N GLN A 194 -17.28 -5.20 15.99
CA GLN A 194 -17.13 -6.19 14.92
C GLN A 194 -17.76 -5.69 13.61
N ALA A 195 -18.98 -5.16 13.67
CA ALA A 195 -19.65 -4.60 12.51
C ALA A 195 -18.93 -3.41 11.86
N LEU A 196 -18.08 -2.68 12.59
CA LEU A 196 -17.31 -1.56 12.06
C LEU A 196 -16.02 -1.96 11.35
N HIS A 197 -15.42 -3.11 11.71
CA HIS A 197 -14.17 -3.56 11.08
C HIS A 197 -14.30 -4.81 10.20
N HIS A 198 -15.36 -5.61 10.36
CA HIS A 198 -15.72 -6.72 9.48
C HIS A 198 -17.16 -6.54 8.94
N PRO A 199 -17.41 -5.54 8.07
CA PRO A 199 -18.74 -5.28 7.57
C PRO A 199 -19.25 -6.42 6.66
N ARG A 200 -20.30 -7.14 7.08
CA ARG A 200 -20.97 -8.19 6.27
C ARG A 200 -22.30 -7.71 5.65
N TYR A 201 -22.51 -6.39 5.64
CA TYR A 201 -23.73 -5.73 5.17
C TYR A 201 -23.54 -4.89 3.91
N ASN A 202 -22.32 -4.76 3.40
CA ASN A 202 -22.08 -4.07 2.14
C ASN A 202 -22.62 -4.92 0.98
N ILE A 203 -23.31 -4.27 0.05
CA ILE A 203 -23.77 -4.87 -1.20
C ILE A 203 -22.85 -4.36 -2.29
N GLU A 204 -22.29 -5.29 -3.05
CA GLU A 204 -21.37 -5.03 -4.14
C GLU A 204 -21.99 -5.38 -5.49
N ASP A 205 -21.61 -4.64 -6.53
CA ASP A 205 -21.99 -4.95 -7.90
C ASP A 205 -21.23 -6.21 -8.37
N VAL A 206 -21.99 -7.22 -8.82
CA VAL A 206 -21.46 -8.50 -9.31
C VAL A 206 -21.11 -8.41 -10.80
N GLY A 207 -20.01 -9.04 -11.21
CA GLY A 207 -19.64 -9.16 -12.62
C GLY A 207 -19.13 -7.88 -13.27
N LEU A 208 -18.62 -6.92 -12.48
CA LEU A 208 -18.04 -5.70 -13.02
C LEU A 208 -16.79 -5.99 -13.85
N LEU A 209 -16.83 -5.61 -15.11
CA LEU A 209 -15.70 -5.69 -16.03
C LEU A 209 -14.85 -4.40 -16.03
N SER A 210 -13.58 -4.56 -16.40
CA SER A 210 -12.65 -3.47 -16.67
C SER A 210 -13.13 -2.59 -17.82
N ALA A 211 -12.56 -1.39 -17.96
CA ALA A 211 -12.98 -0.43 -19.00
C ALA A 211 -12.89 -0.98 -20.43
N ASP A 212 -11.99 -1.93 -20.68
CA ASP A 212 -11.82 -2.65 -21.95
C ASP A 212 -12.80 -3.84 -22.13
N GLY A 213 -13.54 -4.21 -21.08
CA GLY A 213 -14.47 -5.34 -21.09
C GLY A 213 -13.81 -6.72 -21.03
N GLU A 214 -12.48 -6.79 -20.85
CA GLU A 214 -11.74 -8.07 -20.99
C GLU A 214 -11.52 -8.81 -19.66
N ARG A 215 -11.63 -8.14 -18.51
CA ARG A 215 -11.26 -8.69 -17.19
C ARG A 215 -12.25 -8.27 -16.11
N GLY A 216 -12.35 -9.04 -15.02
CA GLY A 216 -12.98 -8.57 -13.79
C GLY A 216 -12.27 -7.34 -13.21
N ARG A 217 -12.97 -6.22 -13.05
CA ARG A 217 -12.40 -4.92 -12.62
C ARG A 217 -11.79 -4.99 -11.22
N VAL A 218 -12.50 -5.60 -10.27
CA VAL A 218 -12.08 -5.63 -8.86
C VAL A 218 -10.81 -6.44 -8.70
N TRP A 219 -10.76 -7.64 -9.29
CA TRP A 219 -9.55 -8.45 -9.38
C TRP A 219 -8.43 -7.74 -10.17
N GLY A 220 -8.77 -7.15 -11.32
CA GLY A 220 -7.84 -6.45 -12.19
C GLY A 220 -7.06 -5.34 -11.47
N VAL A 221 -7.76 -4.54 -10.66
CA VAL A 221 -7.15 -3.43 -9.91
C VAL A 221 -6.44 -3.90 -8.64
N ASN A 222 -7.03 -4.84 -7.88
CA ASN A 222 -6.51 -5.20 -6.55
C ASN A 222 -5.48 -6.33 -6.57
N VAL A 223 -5.45 -7.16 -7.61
CA VAL A 223 -4.58 -8.35 -7.70
C VAL A 223 -3.64 -8.24 -8.90
N LEU A 224 -4.20 -8.16 -10.11
CA LEU A 224 -3.41 -8.21 -11.34
C LEU A 224 -2.50 -6.99 -11.50
N ALA A 225 -3.02 -5.76 -11.33
CA ALA A 225 -2.21 -4.56 -11.50
C ALA A 225 -1.01 -4.51 -10.53
N PRO A 226 -1.18 -4.78 -9.21
CA PRO A 226 -0.09 -5.02 -8.28
C PRO A 226 0.94 -6.06 -8.76
N TYR A 227 0.50 -7.19 -9.29
CA TYR A 227 1.38 -8.24 -9.81
C TYR A 227 2.18 -7.78 -11.05
N VAL A 228 1.53 -7.09 -11.97
CA VAL A 228 2.08 -6.67 -13.28
C VAL A 228 3.04 -5.48 -13.17
N LEU A 229 3.11 -4.78 -12.04
CA LEU A 229 4.05 -3.69 -11.83
C LEU A 229 5.50 -4.20 -11.77
N GLU A 230 6.09 -4.45 -12.94
CA GLU A 230 7.42 -5.04 -13.19
C GLU A 230 8.59 -4.10 -12.85
N LEU A 231 8.64 -3.64 -11.61
CA LEU A 231 9.64 -2.71 -11.12
C LEU A 231 10.77 -3.42 -10.36
N GLN A 232 10.84 -4.77 -10.41
CA GLN A 232 11.86 -5.57 -9.73
C GLN A 232 13.28 -5.17 -10.16
N SER A 233 13.49 -4.90 -11.45
CA SER A 233 14.78 -4.39 -11.95
C SER A 233 15.20 -3.06 -11.33
N LEU A 234 14.26 -2.12 -11.12
CA LEU A 234 14.54 -0.84 -10.45
C LEU A 234 14.74 -1.00 -8.95
N LEU A 235 14.01 -1.93 -8.32
CA LEU A 235 14.18 -2.28 -6.92
C LEU A 235 15.56 -2.91 -6.69
N ALA A 236 15.96 -3.87 -7.52
CA ALA A 236 17.26 -4.53 -7.47
C ALA A 236 18.43 -3.56 -7.75
N ALA A 237 18.19 -2.49 -8.51
CA ALA A 237 19.16 -1.42 -8.76
C ALA A 237 19.30 -0.42 -7.60
N SER A 238 18.53 -0.55 -6.52
CA SER A 238 18.61 0.34 -5.38
C SER A 238 20.01 0.31 -4.74
N PRO A 239 20.63 1.47 -4.49
CA PRO A 239 21.92 1.56 -3.79
C PRO A 239 21.86 0.90 -2.41
N LYS A 240 22.94 0.21 -2.04
CA LYS A 240 23.02 -0.53 -0.76
C LYS A 240 23.35 0.38 0.43
N GLU A 241 23.85 1.56 0.14
CA GLU A 241 24.26 2.58 1.11
C GLU A 241 23.05 3.38 1.65
N LEU A 242 21.88 3.25 1.01
CA LEU A 242 20.65 3.85 1.48
C LEU A 242 20.15 3.18 2.76
N PRO A 243 19.39 3.89 3.62
CA PRO A 243 19.09 3.42 4.97
C PRO A 243 18.18 2.18 5.06
N PHE A 244 17.54 1.79 3.96
CA PHE A 244 16.63 0.66 3.94
C PHE A 244 16.72 -0.09 2.61
N ASN A 245 16.46 -1.39 2.67
CA ASN A 245 16.48 -2.27 1.51
C ASN A 245 15.27 -2.02 0.60
N PRO A 246 15.37 -2.32 -0.70
CA PRO A 246 14.29 -2.12 -1.65
C PRO A 246 13.11 -3.05 -1.38
N ARG A 247 11.89 -2.48 -1.29
CA ARG A 247 10.68 -3.24 -0.91
C ARG A 247 9.45 -2.84 -1.70
N VAL A 248 8.59 -3.83 -1.95
CA VAL A 248 7.20 -3.65 -2.33
C VAL A 248 6.34 -3.82 -1.09
N VAL A 249 5.40 -2.91 -0.87
CA VAL A 249 4.43 -2.98 0.23
C VAL A 249 3.03 -2.90 -0.35
N TYR A 250 2.28 -4.00 -0.23
CA TYR A 250 0.90 -4.11 -0.67
C TYR A 250 -0.06 -3.73 0.45
N THR A 251 -1.00 -2.84 0.15
CA THR A 251 -2.04 -2.43 1.09
C THR A 251 -3.20 -3.43 1.09
N SER A 252 -3.16 -4.31 2.08
CA SER A 252 -4.18 -5.29 2.41
C SER A 252 -5.43 -4.65 3.04
N SER A 253 -6.32 -5.49 3.53
CA SER A 253 -7.47 -5.13 4.36
C SER A 253 -7.55 -6.04 5.58
N ILE A 254 -8.19 -5.56 6.63
CA ILE A 254 -8.58 -6.41 7.76
C ILE A 254 -9.61 -7.46 7.33
N GLU A 255 -10.40 -7.17 6.30
CA GLU A 255 -11.41 -8.08 5.73
C GLU A 255 -10.83 -9.13 4.77
N ALA A 256 -9.50 -9.14 4.59
CA ALA A 256 -8.80 -10.08 3.72
C ALA A 256 -8.69 -11.45 4.42
N GLU A 257 -9.80 -12.18 4.42
CA GLU A 257 -9.98 -13.46 5.11
C GLU A 257 -10.30 -14.58 4.11
N ALA A 258 -9.92 -15.81 4.46
CA ALA A 258 -10.11 -17.00 3.62
C ALA A 258 -11.59 -17.31 3.37
N ASP A 259 -12.47 -17.02 4.32
CA ASP A 259 -13.93 -17.18 4.18
C ASP A 259 -14.54 -16.23 3.13
N GLY A 260 -13.78 -15.24 2.65
CA GLY A 260 -14.14 -14.41 1.52
C GLY A 260 -14.07 -15.15 0.18
N LEU A 261 -13.37 -16.28 0.11
CA LEU A 261 -13.25 -17.09 -1.10
C LEU A 261 -14.39 -18.09 -1.28
N LYS A 262 -14.71 -18.40 -2.55
CA LYS A 262 -15.54 -19.56 -2.89
C LYS A 262 -14.78 -20.86 -2.67
N ALA A 263 -15.51 -21.97 -2.60
CA ALA A 263 -14.91 -23.30 -2.44
C ALA A 263 -13.92 -23.69 -3.56
N LYS A 264 -14.06 -23.13 -4.76
CA LYS A 264 -13.13 -23.30 -5.90
C LYS A 264 -12.77 -21.93 -6.49
N PRO A 265 -11.84 -21.18 -5.86
CA PRO A 265 -11.51 -19.81 -6.27
C PRO A 265 -10.98 -19.73 -7.71
N LEU A 266 -10.18 -20.72 -8.11
CA LEU A 266 -9.54 -20.78 -9.42
C LEU A 266 -10.51 -21.05 -10.59
N ASP A 267 -11.78 -21.40 -10.31
CA ASP A 267 -12.82 -21.50 -11.35
C ASP A 267 -13.35 -20.10 -11.76
N ASP A 268 -13.15 -19.07 -10.93
CA ASP A 268 -13.51 -17.67 -11.18
C ASP A 268 -12.43 -16.74 -10.60
N PRO A 269 -11.20 -16.78 -11.14
CA PRO A 269 -10.08 -16.00 -10.62
C PRO A 269 -10.33 -14.49 -10.74
N GLU A 270 -11.13 -14.06 -11.73
CA GLU A 270 -11.45 -12.65 -11.97
C GLU A 270 -12.59 -12.10 -11.10
N LEU A 271 -13.17 -12.92 -10.21
CA LEU A 271 -14.20 -12.54 -9.24
C LEU A 271 -15.53 -12.08 -9.88
N LEU A 272 -15.87 -12.59 -11.07
CA LEU A 272 -17.05 -12.14 -11.81
C LEU A 272 -18.36 -12.61 -11.19
N THR A 273 -18.34 -13.71 -10.45
CA THR A 273 -19.53 -14.32 -9.85
C THR A 273 -19.58 -14.14 -8.33
N TYR A 274 -18.67 -13.37 -7.74
CA TYR A 274 -18.61 -13.11 -6.31
C TYR A 274 -19.61 -12.02 -5.89
N GLU A 275 -20.40 -12.30 -4.85
CA GLU A 275 -21.31 -11.31 -4.23
C GLU A 275 -20.55 -10.30 -3.34
N SER A 276 -19.37 -10.68 -2.83
CA SER A 276 -18.45 -9.78 -2.14
C SER A 276 -17.06 -9.93 -2.76
N SER A 277 -16.85 -9.20 -3.85
CA SER A 277 -15.62 -9.22 -4.64
C SER A 277 -14.46 -8.51 -3.93
N TYR A 278 -14.72 -7.47 -3.14
CA TYR A 278 -13.67 -6.69 -2.49
C TYR A 278 -12.87 -7.52 -1.50
N ARG A 279 -13.54 -8.23 -0.59
CA ARG A 279 -12.91 -9.08 0.43
C ARG A 279 -12.07 -10.18 -0.22
N ALA A 280 -12.68 -10.89 -1.17
CA ALA A 280 -12.02 -11.93 -1.95
C ALA A 280 -10.77 -11.38 -2.67
N SER A 281 -10.87 -10.22 -3.32
CA SER A 281 -9.73 -9.61 -4.03
C SER A 281 -8.60 -9.18 -3.10
N LYS A 282 -8.92 -8.71 -1.89
CA LYS A 282 -7.90 -8.34 -0.91
C LYS A 282 -7.17 -9.57 -0.38
N TYR A 283 -7.91 -10.64 -0.10
CA TYR A 283 -7.32 -11.92 0.29
C TYR A 283 -6.49 -12.56 -0.84
N MET A 284 -6.99 -12.58 -2.08
CA MET A 284 -6.21 -13.01 -3.25
C MET A 284 -4.94 -12.17 -3.44
N GLY A 285 -5.01 -10.85 -3.21
CA GLY A 285 -3.85 -9.98 -3.21
C GLY A 285 -2.83 -10.35 -2.13
N ASP A 286 -3.27 -10.63 -0.91
CA ASP A 286 -2.41 -11.12 0.18
C ASP A 286 -1.70 -12.43 -0.23
N LEU A 287 -2.43 -13.38 -0.81
CA LEU A 287 -1.89 -14.65 -1.30
C LEU A 287 -0.83 -14.44 -2.39
N VAL A 288 -1.15 -13.67 -3.43
CA VAL A 288 -0.26 -13.42 -4.58
C VAL A 288 0.99 -12.65 -4.15
N MET A 289 0.86 -11.63 -3.30
CA MET A 289 2.02 -10.86 -2.82
C MET A 289 2.93 -11.68 -1.92
N THR A 290 2.36 -12.58 -1.12
CA THR A 290 3.13 -13.53 -0.29
C THR A 290 3.87 -14.55 -1.15
N GLN A 291 3.22 -15.08 -2.20
CA GLN A 291 3.88 -15.96 -3.16
C GLN A 291 5.02 -15.23 -3.89
N LEU A 292 4.81 -13.98 -4.30
CA LEU A 292 5.88 -13.15 -4.87
C LEU A 292 7.03 -12.90 -3.90
N ASP A 293 6.79 -12.74 -2.60
CA ASP A 293 7.87 -12.63 -1.60
C ASP A 293 8.70 -13.91 -1.54
N ARG A 294 8.06 -15.08 -1.64
CA ARG A 294 8.77 -16.36 -1.67
C ARG A 294 9.69 -16.46 -2.88
N ASP A 295 9.20 -16.02 -4.03
CA ASP A 295 9.92 -16.12 -5.29
C ASP A 295 11.03 -15.07 -5.42
N LEU A 296 10.80 -13.86 -4.93
CA LEU A 296 11.71 -12.72 -5.10
C LEU A 296 12.66 -12.49 -3.93
N SER A 297 12.32 -12.89 -2.70
CA SER A 297 13.18 -12.67 -1.53
C SER A 297 14.60 -13.24 -1.66
N PRO A 298 14.86 -14.40 -2.32
CA PRO A 298 16.22 -14.88 -2.55
C PRO A 298 17.06 -13.94 -3.44
N SER A 299 16.42 -13.14 -4.29
CA SER A 299 17.07 -12.13 -5.13
C SER A 299 17.29 -10.78 -4.41
N GLY A 300 16.85 -10.66 -3.16
CA GLY A 300 17.00 -9.47 -2.33
C GLY A 300 15.83 -8.49 -2.40
N VAL A 301 14.86 -8.69 -3.29
CA VAL A 301 13.62 -7.89 -3.35
C VAL A 301 12.55 -8.54 -2.51
N ARG A 302 11.93 -7.77 -1.60
CA ARG A 302 10.85 -8.24 -0.73
C ARG A 302 9.50 -7.71 -1.17
N CYS A 303 8.47 -8.56 -1.08
CA CYS A 303 7.07 -8.19 -1.27
C CYS A 303 6.35 -8.40 0.06
N LEU A 304 5.83 -7.33 0.64
CA LEU A 304 5.30 -7.35 2.00
C LEU A 304 3.82 -6.99 2.01
N VAL A 305 3.06 -7.71 2.82
CA VAL A 305 1.64 -7.43 3.03
C VAL A 305 1.49 -6.57 4.29
N ALA A 306 0.80 -5.45 4.16
CA ALA A 306 0.55 -4.54 5.27
C ALA A 306 -0.91 -4.07 5.33
N GLU A 307 -1.47 -4.02 6.53
CA GLU A 307 -2.89 -3.82 6.77
C GLU A 307 -3.15 -2.53 7.59
N PRO A 308 -3.91 -1.56 7.06
CA PRO A 308 -4.05 -0.22 7.64
C PRO A 308 -5.06 -0.12 8.79
N GLY A 309 -5.80 -1.18 9.12
CA GLY A 309 -7.02 -1.11 9.89
C GLY A 309 -8.11 -0.25 9.24
N CYS A 310 -9.03 0.20 10.06
CA CYS A 310 -10.19 1.01 9.71
C CYS A 310 -9.83 2.50 9.72
N VAL A 311 -9.52 3.01 8.54
CA VAL A 311 -9.24 4.43 8.30
C VAL A 311 -10.45 5.10 7.67
N SER A 312 -10.79 6.29 8.17
CA SER A 312 -11.80 7.13 7.54
C SER A 312 -11.29 7.70 6.20
N THR A 313 -11.76 7.15 5.08
CA THR A 313 -11.36 7.59 3.73
C THR A 313 -12.57 7.80 2.82
N ASN A 314 -12.32 8.36 1.62
CA ASN A 314 -13.36 8.59 0.62
C ASN A 314 -13.89 7.29 -0.03
N ILE A 315 -13.33 6.11 0.25
CA ILE A 315 -13.81 4.83 -0.30
C ILE A 315 -15.26 4.55 0.10
N ALA A 316 -15.72 5.07 1.25
CA ALA A 316 -17.10 4.94 1.72
C ALA A 316 -18.05 6.07 1.26
N VAL A 317 -17.60 6.96 0.37
CA VAL A 317 -18.31 8.19 -0.02
C VAL A 317 -18.70 8.15 -1.50
N SER A 318 -19.52 7.17 -1.87
CA SER A 318 -20.33 7.19 -3.09
C SER A 318 -21.81 7.35 -2.71
N GLY A 319 -22.55 8.08 -3.56
CA GLY A 319 -24.01 8.21 -3.46
C GLY A 319 -24.53 9.52 -2.86
N LEU A 320 -25.66 9.99 -3.42
CA LEU A 320 -26.54 11.11 -3.02
C LEU A 320 -26.43 12.47 -3.76
N GLY A 321 -25.94 12.51 -5.01
CA GLY A 321 -26.23 13.60 -5.97
C GLY A 321 -26.35 15.03 -5.39
N ALA A 322 -27.54 15.65 -5.51
CA ALA A 322 -27.84 17.02 -5.09
C ALA A 322 -27.87 17.25 -3.56
N TRP A 323 -27.77 16.21 -2.73
CA TRP A 323 -27.90 16.28 -1.27
C TRP A 323 -26.54 16.19 -0.57
N GLN A 324 -25.61 17.02 -1.01
CA GLN A 324 -24.23 17.05 -0.51
C GLN A 324 -24.12 17.23 1.01
N TRP A 325 -25.11 17.86 1.65
CA TRP A 325 -25.14 18.02 3.10
C TRP A 325 -25.41 16.70 3.85
N LEU A 326 -26.25 15.79 3.29
CA LEU A 326 -26.46 14.45 3.86
C LEU A 326 -25.21 13.58 3.75
N VAL A 327 -24.46 13.73 2.66
CA VAL A 327 -23.16 13.06 2.48
C VAL A 327 -22.19 13.49 3.58
N LYS A 328 -22.15 14.79 3.91
CA LYS A 328 -21.32 15.31 5.01
C LYS A 328 -21.74 14.75 6.37
N ILE A 329 -23.05 14.65 6.64
CA ILE A 329 -23.55 14.05 7.88
C ILE A 329 -23.20 12.56 7.95
N LYS A 330 -23.46 11.79 6.88
CA LYS A 330 -23.09 10.37 6.79
C LYS A 330 -21.59 10.18 7.06
N TRP A 331 -20.75 11.00 6.43
CA TRP A 331 -19.31 10.96 6.64
C TRP A 331 -18.92 11.30 8.08
N ALA A 332 -19.53 12.33 8.68
CA ALA A 332 -19.30 12.68 10.07
C ALA A 332 -19.71 11.56 11.04
N CYS A 333 -20.85 10.91 10.80
CA CYS A 333 -21.31 9.76 11.58
C CYS A 333 -20.36 8.56 11.45
N TYR A 334 -19.88 8.27 10.23
CA TYR A 334 -18.91 7.20 9.98
C TYR A 334 -17.55 7.48 10.62
N TRP A 335 -17.06 8.72 10.53
CA TRP A 335 -15.86 9.13 11.24
C TRP A 335 -16.03 9.03 12.76
N LEU A 336 -17.18 9.47 13.28
CA LEU A 336 -17.49 9.40 14.71
C LEU A 336 -17.58 7.97 15.21
N SER A 337 -18.11 7.03 14.42
CA SER A 337 -18.16 5.61 14.82
C SER A 337 -16.75 5.02 14.94
N PHE A 338 -15.84 5.36 14.02
CA PHE A 338 -14.44 4.95 14.11
C PHE A 338 -13.72 5.59 15.29
N TRP A 339 -13.98 6.87 15.55
CA TRP A 339 -13.43 7.56 16.71
C TRP A 339 -13.93 6.95 18.02
N LEU A 340 -15.23 6.62 18.12
CA LEU A 340 -15.80 5.92 19.28
C LEU A 340 -15.21 4.51 19.41
N ALA A 341 -15.05 3.77 18.31
CA ALA A 341 -14.42 2.46 18.33
C ALA A 341 -12.97 2.55 18.86
N ASN A 342 -12.20 3.54 18.42
CA ASN A 342 -10.88 3.83 18.96
C ASN A 342 -10.94 4.16 20.45
N LEU A 343 -11.85 5.06 20.87
CA LEU A 343 -12.05 5.46 22.27
C LEU A 343 -12.40 4.25 23.17
N PHE A 344 -13.22 3.33 22.68
CA PHE A 344 -13.54 2.07 23.34
C PHE A 344 -12.44 1.01 23.22
N GLY A 345 -11.28 1.35 22.65
CA GLY A 345 -10.06 0.55 22.67
C GLY A 345 -9.95 -0.48 21.59
N SER A 346 -10.66 -0.31 20.49
CA SER A 346 -10.46 -1.18 19.34
C SER A 346 -9.04 -0.99 18.78
N PRO A 347 -8.26 -2.08 18.62
CA PRO A 347 -6.91 -2.00 18.05
C PRO A 347 -6.95 -1.80 16.52
N HIS A 348 -8.11 -1.95 15.89
CA HIS A 348 -8.24 -1.90 14.43
C HIS A 348 -8.63 -0.52 13.91
N HIS A 349 -8.95 0.45 14.77
CA HIS A 349 -9.47 1.75 14.34
C HIS A 349 -8.45 2.86 14.62
N PRO A 350 -7.41 3.05 13.77
CA PRO A 350 -6.50 4.18 13.90
C PRO A 350 -7.16 5.52 13.54
N VAL A 351 -8.34 5.48 12.90
CA VAL A 351 -9.17 6.63 12.47
C VAL A 351 -8.55 7.46 11.35
N TRP A 352 -7.29 7.88 11.53
CA TRP A 352 -6.55 8.78 10.65
C TRP A 352 -5.67 8.03 9.66
N ALA A 353 -5.55 8.57 8.45
CA ALA A 353 -4.78 7.94 7.38
C ALA A 353 -3.28 7.84 7.68
N GLU A 354 -2.71 8.85 8.34
CA GLU A 354 -1.29 8.84 8.73
C GLU A 354 -1.00 7.75 9.77
N TYR A 355 -1.98 7.47 10.65
CA TYR A 355 -1.89 6.41 11.66
C TYR A 355 -2.05 5.02 11.05
N GLY A 356 -3.03 4.87 10.14
CA GLY A 356 -3.16 3.65 9.35
C GLY A 356 -1.94 3.39 8.46
N ALA A 357 -1.18 4.42 8.05
CA ALA A 357 0.02 4.26 7.22
C ALA A 357 1.24 3.67 7.96
N ALA A 358 1.22 3.64 9.30
CA ALA A 358 2.32 3.13 10.12
C ALA A 358 2.82 1.72 9.72
N PRO A 359 1.95 0.69 9.58
CA PRO A 359 2.39 -0.64 9.13
C PRO A 359 3.01 -0.63 7.73
N MET A 360 2.54 0.21 6.80
CA MET A 360 3.12 0.30 5.46
C MET A 360 4.53 0.85 5.51
N LEU A 361 4.73 1.95 6.24
CA LEU A 361 6.05 2.56 6.38
C LEU A 361 6.99 1.68 7.20
N TYR A 362 6.50 1.01 8.24
CA TYR A 362 7.28 0.05 9.01
C TYR A 362 7.79 -1.06 8.09
N ALA A 363 6.88 -1.68 7.32
CA ALA A 363 7.23 -2.70 6.33
C ALA A 363 8.25 -2.18 5.30
N ALA A 364 8.14 -0.94 4.84
CA ALA A 364 9.07 -0.36 3.88
C ALA A 364 10.45 0.00 4.47
N LEU A 365 10.52 0.45 5.72
CA LEU A 365 11.69 1.18 6.24
C LEU A 365 12.46 0.44 7.36
N VAL A 366 11.84 -0.49 8.09
CA VAL A 366 12.52 -1.21 9.18
C VAL A 366 13.73 -2.01 8.66
N ALA A 367 14.79 -2.20 9.43
CA ALA A 367 15.93 -3.01 8.99
C ALA A 367 15.51 -4.46 8.64
N SER A 368 16.07 -5.03 7.56
CA SER A 368 15.64 -6.33 7.00
C SER A 368 15.78 -7.52 7.96
N VAL A 369 16.66 -7.41 8.96
CA VAL A 369 16.79 -8.44 10.01
C VAL A 369 15.51 -8.63 10.82
N TYR A 370 14.64 -7.61 10.88
CA TYR A 370 13.39 -7.63 11.64
C TYR A 370 12.17 -8.07 10.82
N LEU A 371 12.37 -8.42 9.53
CA LEU A 371 11.30 -8.92 8.66
C LEU A 371 11.73 -10.24 8.05
N LEU A 372 11.24 -11.34 8.60
CA LEU A 372 11.47 -12.65 7.99
C LEU A 372 10.71 -12.77 6.66
N PRO A 373 11.30 -13.42 5.64
CA PRO A 373 10.62 -13.75 4.39
C PRO A 373 9.57 -14.82 4.56
N ALA A 374 8.62 -14.85 3.63
CA ALA A 374 7.61 -15.91 3.53
C ALA A 374 8.20 -17.32 3.31
N THR A 375 9.50 -17.42 3.00
CA THR A 375 10.26 -18.69 2.98
C THR A 375 10.68 -19.18 4.37
N LYS A 376 10.61 -18.33 5.40
CA LYS A 376 11.03 -18.64 6.78
C LYS A 376 9.88 -18.60 7.79
N VAL A 377 8.82 -17.86 7.50
CA VAL A 377 7.60 -17.78 8.32
C VAL A 377 6.36 -17.87 7.44
N PRO A 378 5.24 -18.44 7.94
CA PRO A 378 4.01 -18.53 7.17
C PRO A 378 3.43 -17.13 6.90
N GLY A 379 3.28 -16.78 5.62
CA GLY A 379 2.64 -15.56 5.12
C GLY A 379 2.75 -14.30 6.00
N PRO A 380 3.94 -13.71 6.22
CA PRO A 380 4.11 -12.60 7.15
C PRO A 380 3.30 -11.36 6.72
N LYS A 381 2.52 -10.82 7.65
CA LYS A 381 1.68 -9.62 7.47
C LYS A 381 1.94 -8.64 8.61
N VAL A 382 2.03 -7.34 8.31
CA VAL A 382 2.17 -6.29 9.33
C VAL A 382 0.86 -5.50 9.42
N HIS A 383 0.32 -5.31 10.61
CA HIS A 383 -0.95 -4.59 10.79
C HIS A 383 -0.82 -3.43 11.77
N VAL A 384 -1.73 -2.47 11.70
CA VAL A 384 -1.80 -1.37 12.66
C VAL A 384 -2.31 -1.87 14.02
N VAL A 385 -1.76 -1.33 15.10
CA VAL A 385 -2.28 -1.54 16.46
C VAL A 385 -2.64 -0.20 17.07
N ALA A 386 -3.90 0.21 16.89
CA ALA A 386 -4.44 1.46 17.38
C ALA A 386 -4.48 1.51 18.91
N LYS A 387 -4.28 2.71 19.47
CA LYS A 387 -4.30 2.98 20.91
C LYS A 387 -5.17 4.19 21.20
N ARG A 388 -5.95 4.15 22.30
CA ARG A 388 -6.92 5.20 22.68
C ARG A 388 -6.30 6.60 22.84
N TRP A 389 -5.11 6.67 23.42
CA TRP A 389 -4.49 7.91 23.90
C TRP A 389 -3.04 8.07 23.44
N ALA A 390 -2.62 7.28 22.46
CA ALA A 390 -1.24 7.23 22.02
C ALA A 390 -1.17 7.03 20.51
N GLN A 391 0.02 7.32 19.95
CA GLN A 391 0.34 6.95 18.57
C GLN A 391 0.13 5.44 18.38
N PRO A 392 -0.43 5.00 17.25
CA PRO A 392 -0.59 3.58 16.96
C PRO A 392 0.77 2.88 16.93
N GLY A 393 0.78 1.62 17.35
CA GLY A 393 1.88 0.71 17.11
C GLY A 393 1.70 -0.07 15.81
N VAL A 394 2.62 -0.99 15.57
CA VAL A 394 2.51 -2.02 14.53
C VAL A 394 2.56 -3.41 15.15
N GLY A 395 1.86 -4.36 14.53
CA GLY A 395 1.73 -5.74 14.98
C GLY A 395 2.14 -6.73 13.91
N TYR A 396 2.65 -7.89 14.32
CA TYR A 396 2.91 -9.05 13.47
C TYR A 396 1.63 -9.87 13.37
N GLY A 397 1.25 -10.21 12.15
CA GLY A 397 0.23 -11.20 11.86
C GLY A 397 0.68 -12.08 10.71
N GLU A 398 -0.22 -12.94 10.28
CA GLU A 398 -0.01 -13.82 9.14
C GLU A 398 -1.19 -13.65 8.19
N VAL A 399 -0.97 -13.94 6.90
CA VAL A 399 -2.04 -14.05 5.91
C VAL A 399 -2.95 -15.18 6.35
N ASP A 400 -4.23 -14.87 6.48
CA ASP A 400 -5.23 -15.78 7.03
C ASP A 400 -5.21 -17.13 6.30
N GLU A 401 -5.20 -18.23 7.03
CA GLU A 401 -5.12 -19.60 6.49
C GLU A 401 -4.10 -19.82 5.34
N TRP A 402 -2.94 -19.13 5.37
CA TRP A 402 -1.92 -19.18 4.30
C TRP A 402 -1.55 -20.60 3.86
N GLU A 403 -1.21 -21.47 4.80
CA GLU A 403 -0.75 -22.84 4.49
C GLU A 403 -1.81 -23.69 3.78
N LYS A 404 -3.10 -23.45 4.07
CA LYS A 404 -4.21 -24.16 3.42
C LYS A 404 -4.50 -23.64 2.02
N ASN A 405 -4.11 -22.40 1.73
CA ASN A 405 -4.40 -21.70 0.48
C ASN A 405 -3.15 -21.49 -0.39
N GLU A 406 -2.04 -22.18 -0.11
CA GLU A 406 -0.80 -22.06 -0.88
C GLU A 406 -0.99 -22.44 -2.37
N ASP A 407 -1.79 -23.46 -2.65
CA ASP A 407 -2.08 -23.88 -4.02
C ASP A 407 -2.94 -22.85 -4.77
N VAL A 408 -3.87 -22.19 -4.06
CA VAL A 408 -4.63 -21.07 -4.61
C VAL A 408 -3.70 -19.90 -4.90
N ALA A 409 -2.78 -19.56 -3.99
CA ALA A 409 -1.79 -18.50 -4.19
C ALA A 409 -0.93 -18.72 -5.44
N LYS A 410 -0.44 -19.96 -5.64
CA LYS A 410 0.30 -20.35 -6.85
C LYS A 410 -0.55 -20.27 -8.10
N GLY A 411 -1.80 -20.77 -8.03
CA GLY A 411 -2.75 -20.73 -9.15
C GLY A 411 -3.05 -19.30 -9.61
N GLU A 412 -3.36 -18.41 -8.67
CA GLU A 412 -3.61 -16.98 -8.93
C GLU A 412 -2.37 -16.28 -9.50
N ALA A 413 -1.17 -16.55 -8.95
CA ALA A 413 0.07 -15.99 -9.47
C ALA A 413 0.36 -16.45 -10.91
N VAL A 414 0.12 -17.73 -11.23
CA VAL A 414 0.23 -18.27 -12.59
C VAL A 414 -0.77 -17.61 -13.53
N TYR A 415 -2.02 -17.42 -13.08
CA TYR A 415 -3.04 -16.75 -13.89
C TYR A 415 -2.67 -15.27 -14.16
N CYS A 416 -2.20 -14.55 -13.14
CA CYS A 416 -1.70 -13.19 -13.31
C CYS A 416 -0.55 -13.13 -14.33
N GLU A 417 0.40 -14.07 -14.28
CA GLU A 417 1.50 -14.17 -15.23
C GLU A 417 1.01 -14.43 -16.65
N GLN A 418 0.04 -15.33 -16.84
CA GLN A 418 -0.55 -15.60 -18.14
C GLN A 418 -1.17 -14.34 -18.75
N VAL A 419 -1.98 -13.62 -17.97
CA VAL A 419 -2.61 -12.36 -18.41
C VAL A 419 -1.55 -11.31 -18.72
N ARG A 420 -0.52 -11.19 -17.88
CA ARG A 420 0.62 -10.28 -18.13
C ARG A 420 1.31 -10.58 -19.46
N GLN A 421 1.62 -11.84 -19.74
CA GLN A 421 2.28 -12.25 -20.98
C GLN A 421 1.41 -12.02 -22.20
N GLN A 422 0.10 -12.20 -22.09
CA GLN A 422 -0.84 -11.86 -23.17
C GLN A 422 -0.80 -10.37 -23.48
N TRP A 423 -0.84 -9.51 -22.47
CA TRP A 423 -0.80 -8.07 -22.65
C TRP A 423 0.55 -7.57 -23.16
N ARG A 424 1.68 -8.15 -22.74
CA ARG A 424 2.99 -7.82 -23.30
C ARG A 424 3.04 -8.08 -24.80
N ARG A 425 2.46 -9.20 -25.26
CA ARG A 425 2.32 -9.49 -26.69
C ARG A 425 1.42 -8.48 -27.40
N LYS A 426 0.30 -8.07 -26.80
CA LYS A 426 -0.60 -7.05 -27.36
C LYS A 426 0.10 -5.68 -27.50
N GLU A 427 0.93 -5.30 -26.54
CA GLU A 427 1.67 -4.03 -26.52
C GLU A 427 3.03 -4.08 -27.27
N GLY A 428 3.40 -5.23 -27.83
CA GLY A 428 4.65 -5.40 -28.58
C GLY A 428 5.93 -5.37 -27.73
N MET A 429 5.86 -5.88 -26.49
CA MET A 429 6.95 -5.89 -25.49
C MET A 429 7.62 -7.25 -25.28
#